data_AF-A0A674HDD7-F1
#
_entry.id   AF-A0A674HDD7-F1
#
_cell.length_a   1.000
_cell.length_b   1.000
_cell.length_c   1.000
_cell.angle_alpha   90.00
_cell.angle_beta   90.00
_cell.angle_gamma   90.00
#
_symmetry.space_group_name_H-M   'P 1'
#
loop_
_entity.id
_entity.type
_entity.pdbx_description
1 polymer ?
#
loop_
_entity_poly.entity_id
_entity_poly.type
_entity_poly.pdbx_seq_one_letter_code
_entity_poly.pdbx_strand_id
1 'polypeptide(L)'
;MICFSSEAFSGGSDMAAPPPSEPNRPADSAGSAATAPWRQRVGAASAPCFLPSFLPSLLLSFLPSFLSVHCLLSPPFPAGMFIPCGRGGGSAAPDFKGFTLLMPAVSVGNVGQLAIDLVISTLDMTKVGYFYTDCLVPMVGNNPYATAEENSMELSINAEVYSLPSKKLVVLQIRSPFIKNKYRPFCETLLSWVKSSKFARVVLLSSSHAYQRDDEQLLGTPLRYLLTPDLEKAVGGRMKELNWKEMEKAAAYPGINNTDKVLHIPGGGITKLLFTESCSEGIQMAVLLKFCSEGDNIPDAFVLVNYLNEWLQLIKSEVSTVSSKVLAVIFYIHYFHFSSVQMG
;
A
#
# COMPACT_ATOMS: atom_id res chain seq x y z
N MET A 1 39.04 -1.43 -12.29
CA MET A 1 39.93 -0.76 -13.27
C MET A 1 39.26 -0.87 -14.62
N ILE A 2 38.59 0.20 -15.06
CA ILE A 2 38.31 0.65 -16.44
C ILE A 2 37.84 2.10 -16.23
N CYS A 3 38.63 3.05 -16.72
CA CYS A 3 38.40 4.49 -16.69
C CYS A 3 37.55 4.90 -17.90
N PHE A 4 36.75 5.96 -17.76
CA PHE A 4 36.53 6.88 -18.88
C PHE A 4 36.59 8.33 -18.38
N SER A 5 37.37 9.10 -19.15
CA SER A 5 37.97 10.37 -18.83
C SER A 5 37.04 11.55 -19.05
N SER A 6 37.26 12.58 -18.24
CA SER A 6 36.86 13.97 -18.47
C SER A 6 37.62 14.57 -19.63
N GLU A 7 36.95 15.28 -20.54
CA GLU A 7 37.53 16.45 -21.21
C GLU A 7 36.50 17.57 -21.32
N ALA A 8 36.90 18.72 -20.80
CA ALA A 8 36.24 20.00 -20.94
C ALA A 8 36.81 20.70 -22.18
N PHE A 9 35.98 21.44 -22.91
CA PHE A 9 36.46 22.52 -23.77
C PHE A 9 35.49 23.70 -23.74
N SER A 10 36.10 24.88 -23.79
CA SER A 10 35.64 26.20 -23.39
C SER A 10 35.26 27.12 -24.55
N GLY A 11 34.32 28.04 -24.31
CA GLY A 11 34.16 29.36 -24.97
C GLY A 11 33.41 29.36 -26.32
N GLY A 12 32.52 30.30 -26.65
CA GLY A 12 32.03 31.53 -26.01
C GLY A 12 30.93 32.18 -26.88
N SER A 13 30.21 33.12 -26.26
CA SER A 13 29.42 34.27 -26.77
C SER A 13 28.62 34.16 -28.09
N ASP A 14 27.29 34.38 -28.03
CA ASP A 14 26.73 35.70 -28.36
C ASP A 14 25.23 35.84 -28.06
N MET A 15 24.84 37.06 -27.71
CA MET A 15 23.52 37.50 -27.25
C MET A 15 22.51 37.71 -28.38
N ALA A 16 21.22 37.44 -28.12
CA ALA A 16 20.12 38.22 -28.67
C ALA A 16 18.86 38.14 -27.78
N ALA A 17 18.37 39.30 -27.35
CA ALA A 17 17.22 39.51 -26.46
C ALA A 17 15.87 39.49 -27.22
N PRO A 18 14.72 39.21 -26.56
CA PRO A 18 13.39 39.34 -27.14
C PRO A 18 12.67 40.63 -26.69
N PRO A 19 11.81 41.21 -27.53
CA PRO A 19 10.57 41.81 -27.02
C PRO A 19 9.39 41.76 -28.05
N PRO A 20 8.20 42.33 -27.77
CA PRO A 20 7.33 42.21 -26.59
C PRO A 20 5.83 41.93 -26.96
N SER A 21 4.94 42.15 -25.99
CA SER A 21 3.54 41.75 -25.77
C SER A 21 2.39 42.58 -26.37
N GLU A 22 1.21 41.93 -26.49
CA GLU A 22 -0.21 42.42 -26.36
C GLU A 22 -0.81 43.39 -27.42
N PRO A 23 -2.16 43.67 -27.50
CA PRO A 23 -3.35 43.24 -26.71
C PRO A 23 -4.71 42.94 -27.47
N ASN A 24 -5.69 42.39 -26.72
CA ASN A 24 -7.19 42.55 -26.68
C ASN A 24 -8.17 42.57 -27.90
N ARG A 25 -9.13 41.59 -27.88
CA ARG A 25 -10.64 41.62 -28.05
C ARG A 25 -11.31 42.28 -29.31
N PRO A 26 -12.63 42.09 -29.65
CA PRO A 26 -13.76 41.35 -29.05
C PRO A 26 -14.65 40.52 -30.05
N ALA A 27 -15.86 40.15 -29.60
CA ALA A 27 -16.89 39.25 -30.14
C ALA A 27 -17.68 39.73 -31.38
N ASP A 28 -18.28 38.77 -32.12
CA ASP A 28 -19.58 38.82 -32.84
C ASP A 28 -19.86 37.40 -33.44
N SER A 29 -20.96 36.71 -33.14
CA SER A 29 -22.35 36.81 -33.62
C SER A 29 -22.67 36.05 -34.94
N ALA A 30 -23.65 35.13 -34.82
CA ALA A 30 -24.63 34.63 -35.81
C ALA A 30 -24.23 34.04 -37.19
N GLY A 31 -24.75 32.82 -37.47
CA GLY A 31 -25.51 32.60 -38.73
C GLY A 31 -25.17 31.43 -39.67
N SER A 32 -25.97 30.35 -39.56
CA SER A 32 -26.64 29.61 -40.66
C SER A 32 -25.95 28.51 -41.50
N ALA A 33 -26.68 27.37 -41.58
CA ALA A 33 -26.83 26.37 -42.66
C ALA A 33 -25.62 25.45 -42.96
N ALA A 34 -25.71 24.16 -43.27
CA ALA A 34 -26.72 23.09 -43.42
C ALA A 34 -25.88 21.77 -43.38
N THR A 35 -26.34 20.57 -43.00
CA THR A 35 -27.20 19.63 -43.74
C THR A 35 -27.31 18.31 -42.92
N ALA A 36 -28.33 17.54 -43.28
CA ALA A 36 -28.94 16.31 -42.74
C ALA A 36 -28.05 15.12 -42.23
N PRO A 37 -28.67 14.16 -41.49
CA PRO A 37 -28.03 13.01 -40.82
C PRO A 37 -28.02 11.75 -41.71
N TRP A 38 -27.47 10.61 -41.26
CA TRP A 38 -28.04 9.23 -41.35
C TRP A 38 -27.04 8.13 -40.93
N ARG A 39 -27.64 7.10 -40.33
CA ARG A 39 -27.13 5.91 -39.62
C ARG A 39 -26.50 4.82 -40.49
N GLN A 40 -25.68 3.99 -39.80
CA GLN A 40 -25.50 2.53 -39.88
C GLN A 40 -25.68 1.80 -41.22
N ARG A 41 -24.63 1.05 -41.60
CA ARG A 41 -24.71 -0.02 -42.60
C ARG A 41 -23.82 -1.19 -42.17
N VAL A 42 -24.43 -2.33 -41.81
CA VAL A 42 -23.80 -3.66 -41.92
C VAL A 42 -24.87 -4.58 -42.50
N GLY A 43 -24.60 -5.12 -43.69
CA GLY A 43 -25.52 -5.95 -44.47
C GLY A 43 -25.31 -7.44 -44.21
N ALA A 44 -26.42 -8.18 -44.30
CA ALA A 44 -26.49 -9.63 -44.30
C ALA A 44 -26.57 -10.17 -45.74
N ALA A 45 -26.09 -11.40 -45.95
CA ALA A 45 -26.44 -12.26 -47.08
C ALA A 45 -26.40 -13.74 -46.66
N SER A 46 -27.15 -14.57 -47.37
CA SER A 46 -27.90 -15.77 -46.98
C SER A 46 -27.31 -17.14 -47.40
N ALA A 47 -27.52 -18.18 -46.56
CA ALA A 47 -27.95 -19.60 -46.77
C ALA A 47 -27.36 -20.49 -47.93
N PRO A 48 -27.34 -21.85 -47.87
CA PRO A 48 -28.35 -22.76 -47.27
C PRO A 48 -27.90 -24.08 -46.58
N CYS A 49 -28.91 -24.78 -46.06
CA CYS A 49 -29.00 -26.01 -45.25
C CYS A 49 -28.52 -27.32 -45.90
N PHE A 50 -28.09 -28.31 -45.08
CA PHE A 50 -28.45 -29.74 -45.20
C PHE A 50 -28.19 -30.48 -43.88
N LEU A 51 -29.21 -31.20 -43.38
CA LEU A 51 -29.16 -32.23 -42.33
C LEU A 51 -28.93 -33.61 -43.00
N PRO A 52 -28.43 -34.63 -42.27
CA PRO A 52 -29.39 -35.61 -41.76
C PRO A 52 -29.11 -36.13 -40.33
N SER A 53 -30.24 -36.45 -39.71
CA SER A 53 -30.49 -37.32 -38.55
C SER A 53 -29.73 -38.65 -38.53
N PHE A 54 -29.32 -39.13 -37.35
CA PHE A 54 -29.54 -40.52 -36.87
C PHE A 54 -29.12 -40.65 -35.39
N LEU A 55 -30.06 -41.09 -34.55
CA LEU A 55 -29.87 -41.74 -33.25
C LEU A 55 -30.44 -43.16 -33.41
N PRO A 56 -29.91 -44.21 -32.74
CA PRO A 56 -30.42 -44.50 -31.40
C PRO A 56 -29.42 -45.14 -30.40
N SER A 57 -29.65 -44.83 -29.12
CA SER A 57 -29.47 -45.62 -27.88
C SER A 57 -28.64 -46.91 -27.87
N LEU A 58 -27.65 -47.01 -26.96
CA LEU A 58 -27.64 -47.92 -25.80
C LEU A 58 -26.36 -47.74 -24.95
N LEU A 59 -26.42 -48.20 -23.69
CA LEU A 59 -25.36 -48.33 -22.68
C LEU A 59 -24.98 -47.10 -21.85
N LEU A 60 -25.89 -46.79 -20.93
CA LEU A 60 -25.51 -46.47 -19.54
C LEU A 60 -24.61 -47.59 -18.99
N SER A 61 -23.36 -47.26 -18.68
CA SER A 61 -22.65 -47.70 -17.47
C SER A 61 -21.21 -47.19 -17.50
N PHE A 62 -20.71 -46.70 -16.36
CA PHE A 62 -19.35 -46.23 -16.07
C PHE A 62 -19.04 -44.74 -16.33
N LEU A 63 -19.64 -43.89 -15.49
CA LEU A 63 -18.98 -42.67 -15.02
C LEU A 63 -18.08 -43.04 -13.82
N PRO A 64 -16.76 -42.80 -13.84
CA PRO A 64 -16.03 -42.62 -12.61
C PRO A 64 -16.23 -41.17 -12.13
N SER A 65 -16.79 -41.08 -10.94
CA SER A 65 -16.88 -39.89 -10.09
C SER A 65 -15.53 -39.17 -9.94
N PHE A 66 -15.27 -38.19 -10.78
CA PHE A 66 -14.11 -37.28 -10.67
C PHE A 66 -14.46 -35.90 -10.08
N LEU A 67 -15.62 -35.78 -9.44
CA LEU A 67 -16.08 -34.56 -8.79
C LEU A 67 -16.43 -34.83 -7.31
N SER A 68 -15.45 -35.18 -6.47
CA SER A 68 -15.58 -35.08 -5.00
C SER A 68 -14.35 -35.43 -4.16
N VAL A 69 -13.23 -35.89 -4.74
CA VAL A 69 -12.12 -36.42 -3.91
C VAL A 69 -11.02 -35.38 -3.61
N HIS A 70 -11.01 -34.22 -4.28
CA HIS A 70 -9.96 -33.22 -4.05
C HIS A 70 -10.27 -32.19 -2.93
N CYS A 71 -11.41 -32.32 -2.24
CA CYS A 71 -11.82 -31.41 -1.16
C CYS A 71 -11.70 -32.01 0.26
N LEU A 72 -11.18 -33.24 0.41
CA LEU A 72 -11.19 -33.95 1.70
C LEU A 72 -9.79 -34.33 2.25
N LEU A 73 -8.71 -33.79 1.68
CA LEU A 73 -7.34 -34.08 2.14
C LEU A 73 -6.51 -32.83 2.45
N SER A 74 -7.13 -31.67 2.61
CA SER A 74 -6.48 -30.57 3.33
C SER A 74 -6.65 -30.83 4.82
N PRO A 75 -5.58 -31.03 5.62
CA PRO A 75 -5.71 -30.95 7.07
C PRO A 75 -6.37 -29.60 7.40
N PRO A 76 -7.17 -29.49 8.47
CA PRO A 76 -7.63 -28.18 8.92
C PRO A 76 -6.38 -27.31 9.09
N PHE A 77 -6.20 -26.35 8.19
CA PHE A 77 -5.08 -25.42 8.26
C PHE A 77 -5.12 -24.82 9.68
N PRO A 78 -3.97 -24.74 10.37
CA PRO A 78 -3.96 -24.25 11.73
C PRO A 78 -4.73 -22.92 11.77
N ALA A 79 -5.64 -22.78 12.74
CA ALA A 79 -6.49 -21.61 12.94
C ALA A 79 -5.70 -20.34 13.36
N GLY A 80 -4.43 -20.24 12.94
CA GLY A 80 -3.56 -19.10 13.11
C GLY A 80 -3.33 -18.43 11.76
N MET A 81 -3.78 -17.18 11.65
CA MET A 81 -3.57 -16.35 10.46
C MET A 81 -2.08 -16.04 10.20
N PHE A 82 -1.25 -16.10 11.24
CA PHE A 82 0.20 -16.02 11.12
C PHE A 82 0.80 -17.41 11.00
N ILE A 83 1.56 -17.63 9.92
CA ILE A 83 2.28 -18.88 9.65
C ILE A 83 3.78 -18.63 9.89
N PRO A 84 4.38 -19.17 10.96
CA PRO A 84 5.80 -18.97 11.22
C PRO A 84 6.66 -19.66 10.15
N CYS A 85 7.80 -19.05 9.80
CA CYS A 85 8.82 -19.69 8.97
C CYS A 85 9.40 -20.88 9.74
N GLY A 86 9.08 -22.10 9.30
CA GLY A 86 9.63 -23.31 9.89
C GLY A 86 11.11 -23.46 9.56
N ARG A 87 12.00 -23.08 10.48
CA ARG A 87 13.36 -23.67 10.49
C ARG A 87 13.20 -25.09 11.01
N GLY A 88 13.50 -26.08 10.17
CA GLY A 88 13.44 -27.50 10.54
C GLY A 88 14.17 -27.74 11.86
N GLY A 89 13.41 -28.01 12.92
CA GLY A 89 13.93 -28.24 14.27
C GLY A 89 13.18 -27.42 15.32
N GLY A 90 12.06 -27.95 15.84
CA GLY A 90 11.50 -27.67 17.18
C GLY A 90 11.30 -26.23 17.67
N SER A 91 11.52 -25.20 16.84
CA SER A 91 11.45 -23.81 17.27
C SER A 91 10.00 -23.46 17.62
N ALA A 92 9.79 -23.08 18.88
CA ALA A 92 8.52 -22.50 19.31
C ALA A 92 8.13 -21.33 18.41
N ALA A 93 6.83 -21.13 18.19
CA ALA A 93 6.32 -19.98 17.47
C ALA A 93 6.84 -18.68 18.11
N PRO A 94 7.22 -17.67 17.33
CA PRO A 94 7.73 -16.42 17.87
C PRO A 94 6.70 -15.75 18.79
N ASP A 95 7.12 -15.34 19.98
CA ASP A 95 6.29 -14.60 20.93
C ASP A 95 6.36 -13.10 20.63
N PHE A 96 5.21 -12.50 20.33
CA PHE A 96 5.08 -11.07 20.02
C PHE A 96 4.53 -10.26 21.20
N LYS A 97 4.41 -10.86 22.38
CA LYS A 97 3.86 -10.19 23.56
C LYS A 97 4.66 -8.92 23.90
N GLY A 98 3.95 -7.80 23.92
CA GLY A 98 4.53 -6.49 24.25
C GLY A 98 5.36 -5.86 23.14
N PHE A 99 5.36 -6.43 21.93
CA PHE A 99 6.00 -5.81 20.76
C PHE A 99 5.13 -4.70 20.19
N THR A 100 5.74 -3.79 19.45
CA THR A 100 5.04 -2.86 18.56
C THR A 100 4.90 -3.52 17.19
N LEU A 101 3.66 -3.60 16.68
CA LEU A 101 3.41 -3.97 15.29
C LEU A 101 3.43 -2.72 14.42
N LEU A 102 4.34 -2.66 13.46
CA LEU A 102 4.38 -1.63 12.42
C LEU A 102 3.85 -2.22 11.13
N MET A 103 2.95 -1.52 10.43
CA MET A 103 2.36 -2.03 9.20
C MET A 103 1.97 -0.91 8.23
N PRO A 104 1.90 -1.18 6.92
CA PRO A 104 1.43 -0.23 5.94
C PRO A 104 -0.09 -0.27 5.81
N ALA A 105 -0.68 0.86 5.46
CA ALA A 105 -1.91 0.89 4.68
C ALA A 105 -1.57 0.80 3.19
N VAL A 106 -2.33 -0.02 2.45
CA VAL A 106 -2.34 0.06 0.98
C VAL A 106 -3.18 1.27 0.60
N SER A 107 -2.51 2.40 0.37
CA SER A 107 -3.09 3.73 0.15
C SER A 107 -2.39 4.48 -1.00
N VAL A 108 -2.93 5.62 -1.42
CA VAL A 108 -2.41 6.48 -2.51
C VAL A 108 -0.88 6.59 -2.52
N GLY A 109 -0.27 6.42 -3.70
CA GLY A 109 1.18 6.52 -3.86
C GLY A 109 2.00 5.45 -3.13
N ASN A 110 1.38 4.43 -2.54
CA ASN A 110 2.04 3.33 -1.81
C ASN A 110 3.05 3.78 -0.75
N VAL A 111 2.90 5.00 -0.22
CA VAL A 111 3.86 5.63 0.69
C VAL A 111 4.08 4.76 1.94
N GLY A 112 3.01 4.21 2.50
CA GLY A 112 3.09 3.31 3.65
C GLY A 112 3.90 2.05 3.35
N GLN A 113 3.67 1.42 2.20
CA GLN A 113 4.38 0.19 1.79
C GLN A 113 5.86 0.45 1.54
N LEU A 114 6.18 1.56 0.85
CA LEU A 114 7.56 2.02 0.62
C LEU A 114 8.27 2.37 1.93
N ALA A 115 7.57 3.00 2.88
CA ALA A 115 8.11 3.33 4.19
C ALA A 115 8.45 2.07 4.99
N ILE A 116 7.62 1.04 4.92
CA ILE A 116 7.89 -0.25 5.55
C ILE A 116 9.09 -0.95 4.90
N ASP A 117 9.21 -0.89 3.59
CA ASP A 117 10.37 -1.43 2.87
C ASP A 117 11.68 -0.74 3.27
N LEU A 118 11.62 0.58 3.46
CA LEU A 118 12.75 1.34 3.99
C LEU A 118 13.11 0.90 5.41
N VAL A 119 12.14 0.68 6.30
CA VAL A 119 12.39 0.21 7.66
C VAL A 119 13.00 -1.20 7.67
N ILE A 120 12.42 -2.15 6.93
CA ILE A 120 12.90 -3.54 6.88
C ILE A 120 14.34 -3.58 6.36
N SER A 121 14.62 -2.90 5.25
CA SER A 121 15.94 -2.86 4.63
C SER A 121 16.99 -2.13 5.48
N THR A 122 16.60 -1.04 6.15
CA THR A 122 17.52 -0.26 6.99
C THR A 122 17.89 -0.99 8.27
N LEU A 123 16.95 -1.74 8.85
CA LEU A 123 17.14 -2.47 10.10
C LEU A 123 17.57 -3.93 9.92
N ASP A 124 17.73 -4.38 8.67
CA ASP A 124 18.11 -5.75 8.29
C ASP A 124 17.20 -6.80 8.99
N MET A 125 15.89 -6.57 8.94
CA MET A 125 14.93 -7.36 9.70
C MET A 125 14.80 -8.77 9.12
N THR A 126 14.70 -9.78 9.99
CA THR A 126 14.55 -11.18 9.58
C THR A 126 13.08 -11.52 9.37
N LYS A 127 12.76 -12.20 8.26
CA LYS A 127 11.43 -12.76 8.03
C LYS A 127 11.16 -13.88 9.02
N VAL A 128 10.07 -13.78 9.76
CA VAL A 128 9.66 -14.76 10.79
C VAL A 128 8.41 -15.52 10.42
N GLY A 129 7.69 -15.10 9.38
CA GLY A 129 6.53 -15.81 8.89
C GLY A 129 5.75 -15.04 7.84
N TYR A 130 4.57 -15.55 7.58
CA TYR A 130 3.63 -15.06 6.58
C TYR A 130 2.30 -14.73 7.23
N PHE A 131 1.62 -13.73 6.70
CA PHE A 131 0.26 -13.40 7.11
C PHE A 131 -0.71 -13.98 6.09
N TYR A 132 -1.23 -15.16 6.37
CA TYR A 132 -2.07 -15.89 5.44
C TYR A 132 -3.46 -15.27 5.38
N THR A 133 -3.86 -14.81 4.20
CA THR A 133 -5.17 -14.22 3.98
C THR A 133 -5.61 -14.41 2.53
N ASP A 134 -6.90 -14.60 2.32
CA ASP A 134 -7.54 -14.61 1.00
C ASP A 134 -8.08 -13.23 0.60
N CYS A 135 -7.75 -12.19 1.38
CA CYS A 135 -8.20 -10.81 1.18
C CYS A 135 -7.31 -9.98 0.25
N LEU A 136 -6.15 -10.53 -0.10
CA LEU A 136 -5.10 -9.89 -0.87
C LEU A 136 -4.91 -10.63 -2.19
N VAL A 137 -4.59 -9.89 -3.26
CA VAL A 137 -4.28 -10.51 -4.56
C VAL A 137 -3.05 -11.42 -4.41
N PRO A 138 -3.12 -12.70 -4.82
CA PRO A 138 -1.97 -13.58 -4.75
C PRO A 138 -0.81 -13.05 -5.59
N MET A 139 0.38 -13.03 -5.02
CA MET A 139 1.60 -12.68 -5.73
C MET A 139 2.77 -13.51 -5.22
N VAL A 140 3.73 -13.73 -6.11
CA VAL A 140 5.03 -14.32 -5.80
C VAL A 140 6.09 -13.57 -6.62
N GLY A 141 7.21 -13.27 -5.98
CA GLY A 141 8.34 -12.60 -6.61
C GLY A 141 9.64 -12.96 -5.91
N ASN A 142 10.75 -12.41 -6.41
CA ASN A 142 12.04 -12.59 -5.75
C ASN A 142 12.08 -11.78 -4.45
N ASN A 143 12.98 -12.17 -3.54
CA ASN A 143 13.21 -11.41 -2.33
C ASN A 143 13.71 -9.97 -2.66
N PRO A 144 12.93 -8.93 -2.33
CA PRO A 144 13.30 -7.54 -2.63
C PRO A 144 14.45 -7.03 -1.76
N TYR A 145 14.78 -7.74 -0.66
CA TYR A 145 15.85 -7.39 0.26
C TYR A 145 17.08 -8.29 0.10
N ALA A 146 17.15 -9.08 -0.97
CA ALA A 146 18.30 -9.94 -1.24
C ALA A 146 19.58 -9.09 -1.38
N THR A 147 20.54 -9.36 -0.49
CA THR A 147 21.85 -8.69 -0.47
C THR A 147 23.00 -9.67 -0.67
N ALA A 148 22.73 -10.97 -0.61
CA ALA A 148 23.65 -12.05 -0.90
C ALA A 148 22.94 -13.15 -1.72
N GLU A 149 23.71 -14.10 -2.24
CA GLU A 149 23.17 -15.22 -3.03
C GLU A 149 22.25 -16.11 -2.20
N GLU A 150 22.55 -16.31 -0.91
CA GLU A 150 21.80 -17.21 -0.02
C GLU A 150 20.34 -16.78 0.18
N ASN A 151 20.11 -15.47 0.34
CA ASN A 151 18.78 -14.87 0.51
C ASN A 151 18.12 -14.48 -0.82
N SER A 152 18.82 -14.60 -1.96
CA SER A 152 18.25 -14.34 -3.29
C SER A 152 17.24 -15.41 -3.75
N MET A 153 17.37 -16.64 -3.24
CA MET A 153 16.46 -17.75 -3.55
C MET A 153 15.17 -17.75 -2.72
N GLU A 154 15.06 -16.85 -1.75
CA GLU A 154 13.85 -16.71 -0.96
C GLU A 154 12.76 -16.01 -1.79
N LEU A 155 11.55 -16.56 -1.76
CA LEU A 155 10.40 -15.96 -2.44
C LEU A 155 9.76 -14.91 -1.53
N SER A 156 9.36 -13.80 -2.12
CA SER A 156 8.47 -12.81 -1.50
C SER A 156 7.04 -13.02 -1.95
N ILE A 157 6.11 -12.92 -1.01
CA ILE A 157 4.67 -13.08 -1.25
C ILE A 157 3.89 -11.84 -0.79
N ASN A 158 2.57 -11.86 -1.02
CA ASN A 158 1.66 -10.75 -0.78
C ASN A 158 1.71 -10.13 0.63
N ALA A 159 1.85 -10.94 1.68
CA ALA A 159 1.91 -10.47 3.06
C ALA A 159 2.91 -11.26 3.92
N GLU A 160 3.92 -10.55 4.42
CA GLU A 160 5.07 -11.13 5.11
C GLU A 160 5.31 -10.45 6.45
N VAL A 161 5.78 -11.20 7.43
CA VAL A 161 6.01 -10.71 8.79
C VAL A 161 7.50 -10.81 9.10
N TYR A 162 8.07 -9.69 9.49
CA TYR A 162 9.47 -9.53 9.88
C TYR A 162 9.55 -9.17 11.37
N SER A 163 10.63 -9.57 12.04
CA SER A 163 10.82 -9.28 13.46
C SER A 163 12.21 -8.76 13.76
N LEU A 164 12.28 -7.83 14.71
CA LEU A 164 13.51 -7.30 15.30
C LEU A 164 13.37 -7.33 16.83
N PRO A 165 13.69 -8.47 17.47
CA PRO A 165 13.54 -8.63 18.92
C PRO A 165 14.31 -7.60 19.75
N SER A 166 15.47 -7.14 19.27
CA SER A 166 16.31 -6.13 19.95
C SER A 166 15.59 -4.81 20.20
N LYS A 167 14.56 -4.49 19.40
CA LYS A 167 13.72 -3.28 19.53
C LYS A 167 12.28 -3.57 19.88
N LYS A 168 11.94 -4.84 20.15
CA LYS A 168 10.55 -5.31 20.31
C LYS A 168 9.65 -4.82 19.18
N LEU A 169 10.13 -4.93 17.94
CA LEU A 169 9.43 -4.48 16.75
C LEU A 169 9.07 -5.67 15.87
N VAL A 170 7.81 -5.75 15.45
CA VAL A 170 7.34 -6.64 14.38
C VAL A 170 6.85 -5.76 13.25
N VAL A 171 7.15 -6.15 12.03
CA VAL A 171 6.71 -5.45 10.82
C VAL A 171 5.89 -6.41 9.98
N LEU A 172 4.65 -6.02 9.67
CA LEU A 172 3.85 -6.67 8.64
C LEU A 172 4.03 -5.88 7.35
N GLN A 173 4.51 -6.51 6.28
CA GLN A 173 4.60 -5.90 4.96
C GLN A 173 3.51 -6.46 4.05
N ILE A 174 2.79 -5.58 3.37
CA ILE A 174 1.75 -5.92 2.38
C ILE A 174 2.22 -5.38 1.04
N ARG A 175 2.22 -6.23 0.00
CA ARG A 175 2.74 -5.89 -1.34
C ARG A 175 1.71 -5.93 -2.45
N SER A 176 0.57 -6.56 -2.20
CA SER A 176 -0.51 -6.68 -3.17
C SER A 176 -1.71 -5.82 -2.77
N PRO A 177 -2.52 -5.38 -3.73
CA PRO A 177 -3.79 -4.72 -3.43
C PRO A 177 -4.79 -5.67 -2.76
N PHE A 178 -5.77 -5.07 -2.10
CA PHE A 178 -6.92 -5.79 -1.57
C PHE A 178 -7.85 -6.27 -2.69
N ILE A 179 -8.36 -7.49 -2.54
CA ILE A 179 -9.48 -7.96 -3.35
C ILE A 179 -10.72 -7.15 -2.96
N LYS A 180 -11.52 -6.77 -3.97
CA LYS A 180 -12.72 -5.95 -3.79
C LYS A 180 -13.63 -6.56 -2.71
N ASN A 181 -14.12 -5.71 -1.82
CA ASN A 181 -15.00 -6.05 -0.69
C ASN A 181 -14.40 -6.95 0.40
N LYS A 182 -13.07 -7.21 0.40
CA LYS A 182 -12.40 -8.00 1.45
C LYS A 182 -11.62 -7.18 2.49
N TYR A 183 -11.74 -5.85 2.45
CA TYR A 183 -11.09 -4.96 3.42
C TYR A 183 -11.57 -5.18 4.87
N ARG A 184 -12.88 -5.36 5.08
CA ARG A 184 -13.44 -5.59 6.42
C ARG A 184 -13.03 -6.95 7.01
N PRO A 185 -13.18 -8.08 6.30
CA PRO A 185 -12.66 -9.37 6.77
C PRO A 185 -11.17 -9.33 7.10
N PHE A 186 -10.37 -8.62 6.28
CA PHE A 186 -8.94 -8.44 6.59
C PHE A 186 -8.72 -7.68 7.91
N CYS A 187 -9.42 -6.57 8.13
CA CYS A 187 -9.28 -5.78 9.36
C CYS A 187 -9.69 -6.61 10.59
N GLU A 188 -10.84 -7.29 10.54
CA GLU A 188 -11.31 -8.16 11.64
C GLU A 188 -10.29 -9.25 11.97
N THR A 189 -9.75 -9.91 10.94
CA THR A 189 -8.77 -10.98 11.15
C THR A 189 -7.45 -10.40 11.71
N LEU A 190 -6.96 -9.28 11.15
CA LEU A 190 -5.79 -8.55 11.62
C LEU A 190 -5.90 -8.17 13.10
N LEU A 191 -7.00 -7.54 13.51
CA LEU A 191 -7.20 -7.12 14.90
C LEU A 191 -7.31 -8.32 15.85
N SER A 192 -7.92 -9.43 15.40
CA SER A 192 -7.92 -10.70 16.14
C SER A 192 -6.50 -11.24 16.37
N TRP A 193 -5.64 -11.18 15.36
CA TRP A 193 -4.22 -11.54 15.51
C TRP A 193 -3.46 -10.60 16.43
N VAL A 194 -3.71 -9.29 16.34
CA VAL A 194 -3.11 -8.29 17.23
C VAL A 194 -3.41 -8.61 18.70
N LYS A 195 -4.68 -8.92 18.99
CA LYS A 195 -5.15 -9.29 20.33
C LYS A 195 -4.57 -10.61 20.83
N SER A 196 -4.69 -11.67 20.02
CA SER A 196 -4.21 -13.01 20.40
C SER A 196 -2.69 -13.05 20.61
N SER A 197 -1.94 -12.26 19.83
CA SER A 197 -0.48 -12.13 19.94
C SER A 197 -0.03 -11.14 21.02
N LYS A 198 -0.96 -10.42 21.66
CA LYS A 198 -0.71 -9.47 22.78
C LYS A 198 0.31 -8.38 22.43
N PHE A 199 0.21 -7.80 21.25
CA PHE A 199 1.01 -6.63 20.91
C PHE A 199 0.73 -5.47 21.87
N ALA A 200 1.78 -4.69 22.21
CA ALA A 200 1.63 -3.52 23.06
C ALA A 200 0.88 -2.38 22.35
N ARG A 201 1.16 -2.20 21.05
CA ARG A 201 0.51 -1.21 20.19
C ARG A 201 0.70 -1.55 18.72
N VAL A 202 -0.12 -0.94 17.88
CA VAL A 202 0.00 -0.95 16.42
C VAL A 202 0.34 0.46 15.92
N VAL A 203 1.25 0.56 14.96
CA VAL A 203 1.56 1.80 14.24
C VAL A 203 1.31 1.55 12.76
N LEU A 204 0.32 2.25 12.22
CA LEU A 204 -0.08 2.18 10.82
C LEU A 204 0.55 3.34 10.05
N LEU A 205 1.31 3.03 9.00
CA LEU A 205 1.86 4.02 8.07
C LEU A 205 0.95 4.16 6.86
N SER A 206 0.40 5.35 6.64
CA SER A 206 -0.62 5.62 5.62
C SER A 206 -0.29 6.87 4.80
N SER A 207 -1.05 7.07 3.73
CA SER A 207 -1.10 8.30 2.97
C SER A 207 -2.54 8.73 2.66
N SER A 208 -2.71 9.96 2.19
CA SER A 208 -3.99 10.52 1.72
C SER A 208 -3.77 11.48 0.55
N HIS A 209 -4.77 11.67 -0.30
CA HIS A 209 -4.68 12.53 -1.47
C HIS A 209 -4.40 13.99 -1.07
N ALA A 210 -3.31 14.56 -1.59
CA ALA A 210 -2.92 15.94 -1.31
C ALA A 210 -3.84 17.00 -1.94
N TYR A 211 -4.55 16.65 -3.02
CA TYR A 211 -5.46 17.55 -3.73
C TYR A 211 -6.86 17.64 -3.09
N GLN A 212 -7.16 16.80 -2.10
CA GLN A 212 -8.41 16.85 -1.31
C GLN A 212 -8.15 17.37 0.11
N ARG A 213 -7.12 18.20 0.27
CA ARG A 213 -6.81 18.85 1.54
C ARG A 213 -7.67 20.07 1.75
N ASP A 214 -8.12 20.25 2.98
CA ASP A 214 -8.79 21.47 3.43
C ASP A 214 -7.76 22.59 3.68
N ASP A 215 -8.21 23.84 3.80
CA ASP A 215 -7.33 25.01 3.97
C ASP A 215 -6.38 24.87 5.18
N GLU A 216 -6.88 24.33 6.31
CA GLU A 216 -6.06 24.06 7.50
C GLU A 216 -4.93 23.05 7.23
N GLN A 217 -5.17 22.11 6.30
CA GLN A 217 -4.23 21.06 5.90
C GLN A 217 -3.20 21.52 4.87
N LEU A 218 -3.46 22.65 4.20
CA LEU A 218 -2.49 23.31 3.32
C LEU A 218 -1.41 24.04 4.13
N LEU A 219 -1.69 24.39 5.39
CA LEU A 219 -0.78 25.14 6.25
C LEU A 219 0.19 24.23 7.02
N GLY A 220 1.48 24.42 6.77
CA GLY A 220 2.57 23.76 7.49
C GLY A 220 2.90 22.37 6.94
N THR A 221 3.27 21.45 7.83
CA THR A 221 3.67 20.09 7.44
C THR A 221 2.52 19.30 6.80
N PRO A 222 2.78 18.49 5.75
CA PRO A 222 1.80 17.57 5.17
C PRO A 222 1.64 16.27 5.98
N LEU A 223 2.25 16.18 7.15
CA LEU A 223 2.17 15.02 8.04
C LEU A 223 1.05 15.20 9.06
N ARG A 224 0.33 14.12 9.34
CA ARG A 224 -0.71 14.04 10.37
C ARG A 224 -0.59 12.75 11.15
N TYR A 225 -1.12 12.76 12.36
CA TYR A 225 -1.28 11.54 13.14
C TYR A 225 -2.71 11.37 13.65
N LEU A 226 -3.06 10.13 13.99
CA LEU A 226 -4.24 9.78 14.76
C LEU A 226 -3.84 8.85 15.90
N LEU A 227 -4.47 8.99 17.06
CA LEU A 227 -4.30 8.08 18.18
C LEU A 227 -5.65 7.53 18.63
N THR A 228 -5.69 6.24 18.91
CA THR A 228 -6.81 5.66 19.66
C THR A 228 -6.84 6.25 21.08
N PRO A 229 -8.02 6.41 21.71
CA PRO A 229 -8.14 7.06 23.01
C PRO A 229 -7.20 6.52 24.11
N ASP A 230 -6.97 5.20 24.14
CA ASP A 230 -6.10 4.59 25.14
C ASP A 230 -4.62 4.84 24.89
N LEU A 231 -4.21 4.91 23.61
CA LEU A 231 -2.85 5.29 23.26
C LEU A 231 -2.62 6.79 23.50
N GLU A 232 -3.61 7.64 23.22
CA GLU A 232 -3.54 9.08 23.45
C GLU A 232 -3.23 9.40 24.92
N LYS A 233 -3.87 8.71 25.87
CA LYS A 233 -3.56 8.85 27.31
C LYS A 233 -2.08 8.55 27.61
N ALA A 234 -1.48 7.59 26.91
CA ALA A 234 -0.12 7.15 27.15
C ALA A 234 0.95 8.02 26.46
N VAL A 235 0.66 8.58 25.28
CA VAL A 235 1.68 9.25 24.45
C VAL A 235 1.33 10.68 24.03
N GLY A 236 0.15 11.19 24.41
CA GLY A 236 -0.31 12.53 24.01
C GLY A 236 0.60 13.66 24.47
N GLY A 237 1.26 13.54 25.63
CA GLY A 237 2.28 14.49 26.07
C GLY A 237 3.46 14.57 25.09
N ARG A 238 3.96 13.40 24.65
CA ARG A 238 5.06 13.31 23.69
C ARG A 238 4.68 13.87 22.31
N MET A 239 3.44 13.68 21.86
CA MET A 239 2.99 14.28 20.59
C MET A 239 2.95 15.81 20.64
N LYS A 240 2.63 16.38 21.80
CA LYS A 240 2.68 17.84 22.04
C LYS A 240 4.11 18.36 22.07
N GLU A 241 5.03 17.64 22.73
CA GLU A 241 6.46 17.98 22.76
C GLU A 241 7.07 18.00 21.36
N LEU A 242 6.68 17.04 20.51
CA LEU A 242 7.10 16.98 19.11
C LEU A 242 6.42 18.02 18.21
N ASN A 243 5.45 18.78 18.73
CA ASN A 243 4.63 19.75 17.97
C ASN A 243 3.98 19.12 16.73
N TRP A 244 3.52 17.88 16.86
CA TRP A 244 2.87 17.15 15.78
C TRP A 244 1.41 17.60 15.63
N LYS A 245 0.92 17.58 14.39
CA LYS A 245 -0.47 17.93 14.07
C LYS A 245 -1.35 16.68 14.00
N GLU A 246 -2.40 16.64 14.80
CA GLU A 246 -3.42 15.60 14.72
C GLU A 246 -4.26 15.78 13.44
N MET A 247 -4.73 14.69 12.85
CA MET A 247 -5.62 14.71 11.70
C MET A 247 -6.96 15.38 12.04
N GLU A 248 -7.30 16.38 11.25
CA GLU A 248 -8.51 17.18 11.41
C GLU A 248 -9.76 16.34 11.06
N LYS A 249 -10.86 16.62 11.77
CA LYS A 249 -12.17 16.03 11.45
C LYS A 249 -13.01 17.05 10.69
N ALA A 250 -13.48 16.66 9.51
CA ALA A 250 -14.33 17.49 8.67
C ALA A 250 -15.81 17.35 9.07
N ALA A 251 -16.62 18.37 8.85
CA ALA A 251 -18.07 18.24 9.01
C ALA A 251 -18.61 17.23 7.99
N ALA A 252 -19.49 16.32 8.43
CA ALA A 252 -20.12 15.33 7.56
C ALA A 252 -20.91 16.00 6.42
N TYR A 253 -21.51 17.15 6.70
CA TYR A 253 -22.30 17.94 5.76
C TYR A 253 -21.95 19.43 5.92
N PRO A 254 -20.90 19.91 5.23
CA PRO A 254 -20.49 21.30 5.27
C PRO A 254 -21.68 22.21 4.91
N GLY A 255 -22.00 23.17 5.78
CA GLY A 255 -23.09 24.14 5.56
C GLY A 255 -24.50 23.69 5.99
N ILE A 256 -24.70 22.42 6.38
CA ILE A 256 -25.99 21.91 6.89
C ILE A 256 -25.89 21.59 8.39
N ASN A 257 -24.88 20.84 8.80
CA ASN A 257 -24.65 20.50 10.20
C ASN A 257 -23.16 20.41 10.51
N ASN A 258 -22.64 21.34 11.32
CA ASN A 258 -21.24 21.38 11.74
C ASN A 258 -20.96 20.60 13.03
N THR A 259 -21.97 19.97 13.64
CA THR A 259 -21.80 19.20 14.88
C THR A 259 -21.25 17.79 14.64
N ASP A 260 -21.65 17.15 13.53
CA ASP A 260 -21.19 15.81 13.16
C ASP A 260 -19.84 15.87 12.46
N LYS A 261 -18.75 15.83 13.23
CA LYS A 261 -17.38 15.78 12.69
C LYS A 261 -16.96 14.34 12.40
N VAL A 262 -16.65 14.05 11.14
CA VAL A 262 -16.27 12.73 10.64
C VAL A 262 -14.82 12.74 10.20
N LEU A 263 -14.11 11.65 10.52
CA LEU A 263 -12.76 11.42 10.00
C LEU A 263 -12.82 11.14 8.49
N HIS A 264 -12.14 11.93 7.68
CA HIS A 264 -12.07 11.79 6.23
C HIS A 264 -10.61 11.61 5.81
N ILE A 265 -10.30 10.48 5.15
CA ILE A 265 -8.94 10.14 4.69
C ILE A 265 -9.03 9.65 3.24
N PRO A 266 -9.14 10.56 2.27
CA PRO A 266 -9.33 10.19 0.88
C PRO A 266 -8.09 9.48 0.33
N GLY A 267 -8.30 8.33 -0.32
CA GLY A 267 -7.20 7.48 -0.80
C GLY A 267 -6.45 6.74 0.31
N GLY A 268 -6.92 6.79 1.57
CA GLY A 268 -6.30 6.13 2.72
C GLY A 268 -6.52 4.63 2.82
N GLY A 269 -7.15 3.98 1.83
CA GLY A 269 -7.40 2.55 1.84
C GLY A 269 -8.14 2.08 3.11
N ILE A 270 -7.55 1.09 3.81
CA ILE A 270 -8.13 0.51 5.03
C ILE A 270 -7.98 1.40 6.28
N THR A 271 -7.24 2.51 6.21
CA THR A 271 -6.83 3.30 7.39
C THR A 271 -7.99 3.76 8.25
N LYS A 272 -9.03 4.35 7.65
CA LYS A 272 -10.20 4.82 8.41
C LYS A 272 -10.93 3.68 9.10
N LEU A 273 -11.12 2.56 8.39
CA LEU A 273 -11.82 1.38 8.90
C LEU A 273 -11.05 0.78 10.07
N LEU A 274 -9.77 0.47 9.85
CA LEU A 274 -8.90 -0.16 10.82
C LEU A 274 -8.74 0.69 12.09
N PHE A 275 -8.61 2.02 11.93
CA PHE A 275 -8.55 2.94 13.07
C PHE A 275 -9.86 2.97 13.87
N THR A 276 -11.02 3.03 13.19
CA THR A 276 -12.34 3.06 13.84
C THR A 276 -12.64 1.77 14.59
N GLU A 277 -12.31 0.62 13.98
CA GLU A 277 -12.46 -0.69 14.62
C GLU A 277 -11.50 -0.83 15.81
N SER A 278 -10.25 -0.36 15.68
CA SER A 278 -9.29 -0.35 16.81
C SER A 278 -9.75 0.49 17.99
N CYS A 279 -10.35 1.66 17.74
CA CYS A 279 -10.99 2.48 18.78
C CYS A 279 -12.12 1.72 19.48
N SER A 280 -12.96 1.02 18.71
CA SER A 280 -14.11 0.27 19.24
C SER A 280 -13.69 -0.96 20.03
N GLU A 281 -12.56 -1.57 19.64
CA GLU A 281 -12.02 -2.79 20.23
C GLU A 281 -11.01 -2.56 21.37
N GLY A 282 -10.69 -1.30 21.69
CA GLY A 282 -9.73 -0.94 22.75
C GLY A 282 -8.27 -1.29 22.40
N ILE A 283 -7.94 -1.35 21.11
CA ILE A 283 -6.57 -1.63 20.65
C ILE A 283 -5.78 -0.33 20.61
N GLN A 284 -4.61 -0.30 21.23
CA GLN A 284 -3.71 0.86 21.14
C GLN A 284 -3.14 0.98 19.73
N MET A 285 -3.64 1.93 18.95
CA MET A 285 -3.20 2.18 17.58
C MET A 285 -2.85 3.65 17.36
N ALA A 286 -1.72 3.87 16.68
CA ALA A 286 -1.37 5.14 16.07
C ALA A 286 -1.43 5.01 14.55
N VAL A 287 -1.93 6.03 13.87
CA VAL A 287 -1.76 6.19 12.42
C VAL A 287 -0.82 7.35 12.20
N LEU A 288 0.22 7.15 11.40
CA LEU A 288 1.05 8.22 10.87
C LEU A 288 0.75 8.33 9.38
N LEU A 289 0.43 9.54 8.93
CA LEU A 289 -0.08 9.80 7.60
C LEU A 289 0.66 10.95 6.93
N LYS A 290 0.96 10.80 5.64
CA LYS A 290 1.41 11.89 4.79
C LYS A 290 0.41 12.17 3.66
N PHE A 291 0.11 13.45 3.43
CA PHE A 291 -0.56 13.85 2.20
C PHE A 291 0.40 13.79 1.00
N CYS A 292 0.02 13.08 -0.05
CA CYS A 292 0.82 12.93 -1.27
C CYS A 292 -0.02 12.96 -2.55
N SER A 293 0.67 13.17 -3.66
CA SER A 293 0.12 13.04 -5.01
C SER A 293 0.56 11.71 -5.61
N GLU A 294 -0.16 11.22 -6.62
CA GLU A 294 0.30 10.06 -7.39
C GLU A 294 1.60 10.38 -8.13
N GLY A 295 2.44 9.36 -8.34
CA GLY A 295 3.74 9.49 -9.00
C GLY A 295 4.87 8.86 -8.17
N ASP A 296 6.06 9.45 -8.27
CA ASP A 296 7.21 9.03 -7.46
C ASP A 296 7.03 9.49 -6.01
N ASN A 297 6.75 8.51 -5.14
CA ASN A 297 6.48 8.69 -3.72
C ASN A 297 7.64 8.21 -2.84
N ILE A 298 8.82 7.96 -3.43
CA ILE A 298 10.02 7.61 -2.67
C ILE A 298 10.39 8.70 -1.65
N PRO A 299 10.47 10.00 -2.01
CA PRO A 299 10.80 11.05 -1.04
C PRO A 299 9.78 11.12 0.09
N ASP A 300 8.52 10.85 -0.23
CA ASP A 300 7.40 10.84 0.70
C ASP A 300 7.50 9.72 1.73
N ALA A 301 7.99 8.54 1.31
CA ALA A 301 8.29 7.43 2.20
C ALA A 301 9.43 7.77 3.18
N PHE A 302 10.49 8.42 2.71
CA PHE A 302 11.57 8.89 3.59
C PHE A 302 11.06 9.88 4.64
N VAL A 303 10.24 10.85 4.23
CA VAL A 303 9.64 11.83 5.15
C VAL A 303 8.77 11.12 6.19
N LEU A 304 7.96 10.14 5.78
CA LEU A 304 7.10 9.38 6.70
C LEU A 304 7.92 8.50 7.68
N VAL A 305 9.02 7.89 7.23
CA VAL A 305 9.92 7.12 8.11
C VAL A 305 10.68 8.02 9.07
N ASN A 306 11.13 9.20 8.64
CA ASN A 306 11.76 10.17 9.54
C ASN A 306 10.77 10.62 10.62
N TYR A 307 9.52 10.87 10.24
CA TYR A 307 8.45 11.19 11.19
C TYR A 307 8.23 10.04 12.19
N LEU A 308 8.15 8.78 11.73
CA LEU A 308 8.13 7.62 12.61
C LEU A 308 9.35 7.57 13.56
N ASN A 309 10.53 7.90 13.04
CA ASN A 309 11.79 7.80 13.78
C ASN A 309 11.95 8.89 14.85
N GLU A 310 11.41 10.08 14.66
CA GLU A 310 11.35 11.12 15.70
C GLU A 310 10.63 10.61 16.96
N TRP A 311 9.58 9.80 16.78
CA TRP A 311 8.84 9.22 17.89
C TRP A 311 9.46 7.92 18.42
N LEU A 312 9.74 6.94 17.57
CA LEU A 312 10.15 5.61 18.01
C LEU A 312 11.67 5.41 18.11
N GLN A 313 12.47 6.32 17.53
CA GLN A 313 13.95 6.27 17.54
C GLN A 313 14.51 4.90 17.10
N LEU A 314 13.90 4.33 16.05
CA LEU A 314 14.22 3.03 15.48
C LEU A 314 15.52 3.03 14.68
N ILE A 315 15.96 4.14 14.12
CA ILE A 315 17.15 4.24 13.28
C ILE A 315 18.10 5.21 13.99
N LYS A 316 19.34 4.77 14.24
CA LYS A 316 20.37 5.65 14.82
C LYS A 316 20.72 6.71 13.76
N SER A 317 20.73 7.98 14.18
CA SER A 317 21.28 9.06 13.36
C SER A 317 22.80 8.92 13.33
N GLU A 318 23.32 8.13 12.40
CA GLU A 318 24.72 8.27 11.99
C GLU A 318 24.74 9.14 10.73
N VAL A 319 25.52 10.23 10.82
CA VAL A 319 25.70 11.20 9.76
C VAL A 319 26.27 10.49 8.53
N SER A 320 25.58 10.63 7.40
CA SER A 320 26.03 10.28 6.05
C SER A 320 26.40 8.81 5.80
N THR A 321 25.39 7.98 5.55
CA THR A 321 25.44 7.05 4.41
C THR A 321 24.02 6.59 4.10
N VAL A 322 23.39 7.19 3.09
CA VAL A 322 22.25 6.55 2.43
C VAL A 322 22.82 5.27 1.84
N SER A 323 22.53 4.14 2.49
CA SER A 323 23.08 2.85 2.06
C SER A 323 22.62 2.57 0.63
N SER A 324 23.55 2.19 -0.25
CA SER A 324 23.23 1.71 -1.61
C SER A 324 22.15 0.60 -1.63
N LYS A 325 21.95 -0.07 -0.48
CA LYS A 325 20.88 -1.02 -0.19
C LYS A 325 19.48 -0.44 -0.33
N VAL A 326 19.25 0.80 0.14
CA VAL A 326 17.94 1.46 0.11
C VAL A 326 17.54 1.78 -1.33
N LEU A 327 18.48 2.29 -2.12
CA LEU A 327 18.26 2.60 -3.54
C LEU A 327 17.95 1.32 -4.34
N ALA A 328 18.65 0.21 -4.10
CA ALA A 328 18.41 -1.06 -4.80
C ALA A 328 17.01 -1.65 -4.54
N VAL A 329 16.56 -1.63 -3.28
CA VAL A 329 15.20 -2.06 -2.89
C VAL A 329 14.15 -1.18 -3.59
N ILE A 330 14.38 0.13 -3.60
CA ILE A 330 13.50 1.11 -4.25
C ILE A 330 13.42 0.91 -5.77
N PHE A 331 14.54 0.69 -6.46
CA PHE A 331 14.57 0.40 -7.90
C PHE A 331 13.83 -0.91 -8.24
N TYR A 332 13.96 -1.95 -7.40
CA TYR A 332 13.23 -3.21 -7.57
C TYR A 332 11.70 -3.03 -7.42
N ILE A 333 11.28 -2.25 -6.42
CA ILE A 333 9.86 -1.95 -6.17
C ILE A 333 9.25 -1.16 -7.33
N HIS A 334 9.99 -0.19 -7.89
CA HIS A 334 9.52 0.61 -9.03
C HIS A 334 9.20 -0.27 -10.26
N TYR A 335 9.94 -1.38 -10.45
CA TYR A 335 9.73 -2.30 -11.57
C TYR A 335 8.50 -3.21 -11.36
N PHE A 336 8.28 -3.71 -10.15
CA PHE A 336 7.17 -4.65 -9.86
C PHE A 336 5.82 -3.94 -9.62
N HIS A 337 5.82 -2.75 -9.02
CA HIS A 337 4.58 -1.98 -8.83
C HIS A 337 4.02 -1.45 -10.15
N PHE A 338 4.87 -1.07 -11.11
CA PHE A 338 4.43 -0.59 -12.42
C PHE A 338 3.68 -1.69 -13.21
N SER A 339 4.16 -2.94 -13.15
CA SER A 339 3.47 -4.07 -13.79
C SER A 339 2.14 -4.45 -13.13
N SER A 340 1.96 -4.16 -11.85
CA SER A 340 0.73 -4.47 -11.11
C SER A 340 -0.38 -3.43 -11.32
N VAL A 341 -0.01 -2.16 -11.56
CA VAL A 341 -0.96 -1.06 -11.85
C VAL A 341 -1.47 -1.11 -13.29
N GLN A 342 -0.69 -1.65 -14.24
CA GLN A 342 -1.11 -1.78 -15.65
C GLN A 342 -2.06 -2.95 -15.95
N MET A 343 -2.33 -3.85 -14.97
CA MET A 343 -3.27 -4.97 -15.14
C MET A 343 -4.58 -4.82 -14.33
N GLY A 344 -4.89 -3.61 -13.85
CA GLY A 344 -6.13 -3.28 -13.14
C GLY A 344 -7.21 -2.70 -14.03
#